data_AF-A0A1G1F0F5-F1
#
_entry.id   AF-A0A1G1F0F5-F1
#
_cell.length_a   1.000
_cell.length_b   1.000
_cell.length_c   1.000
_cell.angle_alpha   90.00
_cell.angle_beta   90.00
_cell.angle_gamma   90.00
#
_symmetry.space_group_name_H-M   'P 1'
#
loop_
_entity.id
_entity.type
_entity.pdbx_description
1 polymer ?
#
loop_
_entity_poly.entity_id
_entity_poly.type
_entity_poly.pdbx_seq_one_letter_code
_entity_poly.pdbx_strand_id
1 'polypeptide(L)'
;MGQILKTISHILFSAVLALGFSSFADAKEKKIPDAPKFVGAVKCNGSCHDAYYQAWKNSPHGKTFDLLKPGVRDEAKVRAKLDPKKDYTTTPLCLRCHTTGYGQKGGFKPAGAKKPSVIDPEEPNKEQVGCEMCHSAAGGGQFRVVMKNTKGDFKKSETEQYGQRWDYANVCTRCHTHRNTPFQPTVHDKYKFNFDERVKKVHQIDKYWTPDNEDQKLEKIKERKKEKAKTEATPLVIEDFEAKDDKVEFKKETLPFDPDSKAFHYKK
;
A
#
# COMPACT_ATOMS: atom_id res chain seq x y z
N MET A 1 48.41 -79.16 13.05
CA MET A 1 48.82 -79.65 11.71
C MET A 1 48.01 -78.86 10.68
N GLY A 2 48.68 -78.06 9.84
CA GLY A 2 48.13 -77.36 8.64
C GLY A 2 47.22 -76.14 8.91
N GLN A 3 47.68 -74.90 8.69
CA GLN A 3 47.57 -74.08 7.45
C GLN A 3 46.14 -73.55 7.18
N ILE A 4 45.86 -72.25 7.40
CA ILE A 4 46.02 -71.07 6.49
C ILE A 4 44.94 -71.01 5.39
N LEU A 5 44.42 -69.80 5.10
CA LEU A 5 43.47 -69.34 4.05
C LEU A 5 42.01 -69.22 4.54
N LYS A 6 41.21 -68.17 4.28
CA LYS A 6 41.37 -66.98 3.43
C LYS A 6 40.17 -66.04 3.64
N THR A 7 40.46 -64.74 3.64
CA THR A 7 39.70 -63.63 3.02
C THR A 7 38.23 -63.34 3.39
N ILE A 8 38.07 -62.16 4.02
CA ILE A 8 37.25 -61.03 3.57
C ILE A 8 35.83 -61.41 3.11
N SER A 9 34.88 -61.36 4.05
CA SER A 9 33.45 -61.30 3.73
C SER A 9 33.05 -59.85 3.45
N HIS A 10 32.55 -59.64 2.25
CA HIS A 10 32.01 -58.37 1.74
C HIS A 10 30.82 -57.88 2.57
N ILE A 11 31.00 -56.79 3.31
CA ILE A 11 29.87 -55.90 3.64
C ILE A 11 29.77 -54.89 2.50
N LEU A 12 29.06 -55.31 1.47
CA LEU A 12 28.65 -54.47 0.36
C LEU A 12 27.61 -53.47 0.87
N PHE A 13 28.07 -52.23 1.01
CA PHE A 13 27.38 -50.99 0.64
C PHE A 13 25.88 -51.13 0.31
N SER A 14 25.02 -50.70 1.23
CA SER A 14 23.67 -50.23 0.92
C SER A 14 23.23 -49.20 1.97
N ALA A 15 24.04 -48.16 2.15
CA ALA A 15 23.51 -46.88 2.57
C ALA A 15 22.84 -46.26 1.33
N VAL A 16 21.56 -46.57 1.12
CA VAL A 16 20.70 -45.76 0.26
C VAL A 16 20.56 -44.42 0.98
N LEU A 17 21.50 -43.51 0.68
CA LEU A 17 21.32 -42.10 0.93
C LEU A 17 20.07 -41.72 0.15
N ALA A 18 18.95 -41.58 0.86
CA ALA A 18 17.84 -40.79 0.37
C ALA A 18 18.34 -39.35 0.29
N LEU A 19 19.10 -39.05 -0.77
CA LEU A 19 19.24 -37.70 -1.27
C LEU A 19 17.82 -37.30 -1.65
N GLY A 20 17.14 -36.69 -0.68
CA GLY A 20 15.96 -35.90 -0.94
C GLY A 20 16.37 -34.91 -2.00
N PHE A 21 15.99 -35.18 -3.24
CA PHE A 21 15.79 -34.14 -4.22
C PHE A 21 14.69 -33.27 -3.62
N SER A 22 15.07 -32.29 -2.81
CA SER A 22 14.29 -31.10 -2.57
C SER A 22 14.20 -30.40 -3.91
N SER A 23 13.31 -30.88 -4.77
CA SER A 23 12.77 -30.10 -5.86
C SER A 23 12.30 -28.80 -5.21
N PHE A 24 13.01 -27.72 -5.49
CA PHE A 24 12.47 -26.37 -5.32
C PHE A 24 11.24 -26.31 -6.20
N ALA A 25 10.09 -26.72 -5.67
CA ALA A 25 8.82 -26.58 -6.33
C ALA A 25 8.60 -25.08 -6.47
N ASP A 26 8.75 -24.54 -7.68
CA ASP A 26 8.35 -23.19 -7.97
C ASP A 26 6.91 -23.01 -7.49
N ALA A 27 6.70 -22.04 -6.60
CA ALA A 27 5.38 -21.79 -6.04
C ALA A 27 4.40 -21.51 -7.18
N LYS A 28 3.34 -22.32 -7.27
CA LYS A 28 2.31 -22.19 -8.31
C LYS A 28 1.82 -20.74 -8.41
N GLU A 29 1.76 -20.24 -9.64
CA GLU A 29 1.29 -18.89 -9.94
C GLU A 29 -0.10 -18.64 -9.34
N LYS A 30 -0.29 -17.49 -8.68
CA LYS A 30 -1.56 -17.16 -8.04
C LYS A 30 -2.51 -16.52 -9.04
N LYS A 31 -3.77 -16.97 -9.07
CA LYS A 31 -4.83 -16.32 -9.86
C LYS A 31 -5.03 -14.87 -9.40
N ILE A 32 -5.02 -13.94 -10.36
CA ILE A 32 -5.36 -12.53 -10.13
C ILE A 32 -6.87 -12.44 -9.83
N PRO A 33 -7.29 -11.75 -8.75
CA PRO A 33 -8.71 -11.54 -8.46
C PRO A 33 -9.44 -10.83 -9.59
N ASP A 34 -10.70 -11.19 -9.83
CA ASP A 34 -11.48 -10.64 -10.95
C ASP A 34 -11.89 -9.17 -10.76
N ALA A 35 -11.84 -8.66 -9.52
CA ALA A 35 -12.21 -7.30 -9.18
C ALA A 35 -11.20 -6.63 -8.24
N PRO A 36 -10.89 -5.33 -8.44
CA PRO A 36 -10.02 -4.59 -7.55
C PRO A 36 -10.68 -4.40 -6.18
N LYS A 37 -9.83 -4.32 -5.15
CA LYS A 37 -10.21 -3.96 -3.79
C LYS A 37 -8.99 -3.47 -3.03
N PHE A 38 -9.23 -2.60 -2.06
CA PHE A 38 -8.23 -2.26 -1.07
C PHE A 38 -7.95 -3.46 -0.16
N VAL A 39 -6.68 -3.69 0.13
CA VAL A 39 -6.21 -4.82 0.94
C VAL A 39 -5.51 -4.37 2.22
N GLY A 40 -5.07 -3.11 2.26
CA GLY A 40 -4.40 -2.45 3.36
C GLY A 40 -2.90 -2.78 3.46
N ALA A 41 -2.17 -1.94 4.20
CA ALA A 41 -0.70 -1.90 4.21
C ALA A 41 -0.04 -3.24 4.62
N VAL A 42 -0.68 -4.00 5.52
CA VAL A 42 -0.19 -5.31 5.97
C VAL A 42 -0.03 -6.30 4.82
N LYS A 43 -0.88 -6.22 3.78
CA LYS A 43 -0.74 -7.09 2.60
C LYS A 43 0.40 -6.69 1.67
N CYS A 44 1.02 -5.55 1.92
CA CYS A 44 2.25 -5.09 1.27
C CYS A 44 3.49 -5.38 2.14
N ASN A 45 3.32 -5.80 3.41
CA ASN A 45 4.38 -6.04 4.41
C ASN A 45 5.01 -7.46 4.35
N GLY A 46 6.11 -7.65 5.08
CA GLY A 46 6.52 -8.88 5.80
C GLY A 46 7.12 -10.01 4.97
N SER A 47 6.85 -10.02 3.67
CA SER A 47 7.40 -11.03 2.75
C SER A 47 7.96 -10.43 1.46
N CYS A 48 7.80 -9.11 1.25
CA CYS A 48 8.21 -8.44 0.02
C CYS A 48 8.64 -6.97 0.22
N HIS A 49 8.08 -6.24 1.20
CA HIS A 49 8.40 -4.82 1.42
C HIS A 49 8.42 -4.40 2.90
N ASP A 50 9.06 -5.17 3.77
CA ASP A 50 9.19 -4.90 5.21
C ASP A 50 9.83 -3.53 5.50
N ALA A 51 11.02 -3.23 4.96
CA ALA A 51 11.67 -1.93 5.17
C ALA A 51 10.78 -0.74 4.76
N TYR A 52 9.99 -0.90 3.69
CA TYR A 52 9.00 0.11 3.25
C TYR A 52 7.85 0.24 4.24
N TYR A 53 7.33 -0.88 4.73
CA TYR A 53 6.26 -0.91 5.73
C TYR A 53 6.71 -0.26 7.04
N GLN A 54 7.90 -0.58 7.55
CA GLN A 54 8.44 0.02 8.77
C GLN A 54 8.67 1.53 8.62
N ALA A 55 9.19 1.97 7.48
CA ALA A 55 9.35 3.38 7.18
C ALA A 55 8.00 4.12 7.11
N TRP A 56 7.00 3.49 6.48
CA TRP A 56 5.64 4.03 6.41
C TRP A 56 4.96 4.08 7.78
N LYS A 57 5.00 3.00 8.56
CA LYS A 57 4.42 2.87 9.91
C LYS A 57 4.90 4.00 10.82
N ASN A 58 6.17 4.39 10.68
CA ASN A 58 6.77 5.45 11.48
C ASN A 58 6.60 6.86 10.89
N SER A 59 6.09 6.99 9.66
CA SER A 59 5.80 8.26 9.01
C SER A 59 4.52 8.92 9.54
N PRO A 60 4.27 10.21 9.26
CA PRO A 60 2.98 10.84 9.53
C PRO A 60 1.79 10.13 8.86
N HIS A 61 1.96 9.54 7.67
CA HIS A 61 0.90 8.83 6.96
C HIS A 61 0.49 7.51 7.65
N GLY A 62 1.44 6.85 8.33
CA GLY A 62 1.17 5.68 9.16
C GLY A 62 0.50 6.00 10.51
N LYS A 63 0.22 7.29 10.78
CA LYS A 63 -0.33 7.78 12.08
C LYS A 63 -1.46 8.80 11.88
N THR A 64 -2.04 8.87 10.69
CA THR A 64 -3.09 9.86 10.34
C THR A 64 -4.37 9.70 11.13
N PHE A 65 -4.74 8.48 11.51
CA PHE A 65 -5.96 8.21 12.27
C PHE A 65 -5.92 8.86 13.66
N ASP A 66 -4.76 8.84 14.31
CA ASP A 66 -4.60 9.42 15.65
C ASP A 66 -4.86 10.93 15.65
N LEU A 67 -4.59 11.61 14.53
CA LEU A 67 -4.85 13.03 14.37
C LEU A 67 -6.33 13.40 14.46
N LEU A 68 -7.22 12.43 14.22
CA LEU A 68 -8.67 12.61 14.26
C LEU A 68 -9.26 12.46 15.66
N LYS A 69 -8.51 11.91 16.62
CA LYS A 69 -8.98 11.70 17.99
C LYS A 69 -9.15 13.03 18.74
N PRO A 70 -10.08 13.13 19.71
CA PRO A 70 -10.20 14.28 20.62
C PRO A 70 -8.88 14.64 21.29
N GLY A 71 -8.61 15.93 21.48
CA GLY A 71 -7.42 16.41 22.21
C GLY A 71 -6.09 16.31 21.46
N VAL A 72 -6.07 15.69 20.27
CA VAL A 72 -4.86 15.59 19.44
C VAL A 72 -4.73 16.82 18.55
N ARG A 73 -3.57 17.48 18.63
CA ARG A 73 -3.22 18.70 17.86
C ARG A 73 -4.23 19.85 18.00
N ASP A 74 -4.64 20.14 19.23
CA ASP A 74 -5.65 21.16 19.56
C ASP A 74 -5.39 22.51 18.87
N GLU A 75 -4.16 23.03 18.94
CA GLU A 75 -3.81 24.30 18.29
C GLU A 75 -4.02 24.30 16.78
N ALA A 76 -3.75 23.17 16.11
CA ALA A 76 -3.95 23.07 14.67
C ALA A 76 -5.44 23.03 14.34
N LYS A 77 -6.23 22.29 15.12
CA LYS A 77 -7.70 22.21 14.96
C LYS A 77 -8.34 23.58 15.18
N VAL A 78 -8.00 24.28 16.27
CA VAL A 78 -8.49 25.64 16.55
C VAL A 78 -8.16 26.60 15.41
N ARG A 79 -6.91 26.58 14.91
CA ARG A 79 -6.50 27.42 13.78
C ARG A 79 -7.33 27.15 12.52
N ALA A 80 -7.69 25.89 12.29
CA ALA A 80 -8.52 25.46 11.18
C ALA A 80 -10.03 25.56 11.47
N LYS A 81 -10.43 26.22 12.56
CA LYS A 81 -11.84 26.38 13.01
C LYS A 81 -12.55 25.05 13.25
N LEU A 82 -11.81 24.04 13.70
CA LEU A 82 -12.32 22.75 14.14
C LEU A 82 -12.39 22.71 15.66
N ASP A 83 -13.31 21.90 16.19
CA ASP A 83 -13.42 21.65 17.63
C ASP A 83 -12.29 20.69 18.07
N PRO A 84 -11.35 21.12 18.93
CA PRO A 84 -10.27 20.25 19.40
C PRO A 84 -10.75 19.01 20.16
N LYS A 85 -11.93 19.08 20.80
CA LYS A 85 -12.47 18.01 21.65
C LYS A 85 -13.45 17.09 20.91
N LYS A 86 -13.87 17.46 19.70
CA LYS A 86 -14.68 16.57 18.86
C LYS A 86 -13.89 15.35 18.41
N ASP A 87 -14.57 14.21 18.40
CA ASP A 87 -14.09 12.98 17.76
C ASP A 87 -14.38 13.03 16.26
N TYR A 88 -13.32 13.04 15.44
CA TYR A 88 -13.43 13.01 13.98
C TYR A 88 -13.18 11.62 13.39
N THR A 89 -12.98 10.58 14.21
CA THR A 89 -12.67 9.20 13.77
C THR A 89 -13.84 8.49 13.06
N THR A 90 -15.01 9.09 13.06
CA THR A 90 -16.19 8.65 12.30
C THR A 90 -16.66 9.70 11.28
N THR A 91 -16.01 10.87 11.19
CA THR A 91 -16.43 11.97 10.32
C THR A 91 -16.07 11.69 8.85
N PRO A 92 -17.04 11.56 7.94
CA PRO A 92 -16.79 11.05 6.58
C PRO A 92 -15.76 11.85 5.76
N LEU A 93 -15.84 13.18 5.79
CA LEU A 93 -14.90 14.04 5.07
C LEU A 93 -13.46 13.91 5.59
N CYS A 94 -13.30 13.66 6.89
CA CYS A 94 -11.99 13.47 7.51
C CYS A 94 -11.41 12.11 7.10
N LEU A 95 -12.24 11.06 7.15
CA LEU A 95 -11.81 9.69 6.87
C LEU A 95 -11.32 9.49 5.44
N ARG A 96 -11.89 10.21 4.47
CA ARG A 96 -11.47 10.11 3.06
C ARG A 96 -9.98 10.40 2.87
N CYS A 97 -9.42 11.37 3.60
CA CYS A 97 -8.02 11.78 3.49
C CYS A 97 -7.10 11.16 4.56
N HIS A 98 -7.67 10.61 5.64
CA HIS A 98 -6.90 10.10 6.79
C HIS A 98 -6.87 8.57 6.89
N THR A 99 -7.51 7.86 5.97
CA THR A 99 -7.59 6.39 5.96
C THR A 99 -7.40 5.82 4.56
N THR A 100 -7.30 4.50 4.45
CA THR A 100 -7.13 3.80 3.18
C THR A 100 -8.49 3.40 2.58
N GLY A 101 -8.84 4.00 1.45
CA GLY A 101 -9.97 3.58 0.63
C GLY A 101 -11.35 3.75 1.26
N TYR A 102 -11.54 4.66 2.23
CA TYR A 102 -12.86 4.91 2.83
C TYR A 102 -13.91 5.23 1.76
N GLY A 103 -15.08 4.56 1.87
CA GLY A 103 -16.15 4.62 0.87
C GLY A 103 -15.92 3.75 -0.38
N GLN A 104 -14.77 3.08 -0.50
CA GLN A 104 -14.43 2.24 -1.65
C GLN A 104 -14.35 0.75 -1.28
N LYS A 105 -14.41 -0.12 -2.29
CA LYS A 105 -14.44 -1.57 -2.10
C LYS A 105 -13.20 -2.08 -1.36
N GLY A 106 -13.43 -2.68 -0.19
CA GLY A 106 -12.36 -3.24 0.65
C GLY A 106 -11.61 -2.22 1.52
N GLY A 107 -11.96 -0.95 1.44
CA GLY A 107 -11.30 0.09 2.24
C GLY A 107 -11.75 0.14 3.70
N PHE A 108 -11.24 1.15 4.40
CA PHE A 108 -11.52 1.39 5.81
C PHE A 108 -13.01 1.56 6.10
N LYS A 109 -13.40 1.04 7.26
CA LYS A 109 -14.76 1.13 7.79
C LYS A 109 -14.67 1.62 9.24
N PRO A 110 -15.24 2.80 9.57
CA PRO A 110 -15.16 3.36 10.90
C PRO A 110 -15.98 2.55 11.92
N ALA A 111 -15.82 2.92 13.20
CA ALA A 111 -16.71 2.45 14.26
C ALA A 111 -18.19 2.70 13.90
N GLY A 112 -19.07 1.81 14.32
CA GLY A 112 -20.50 1.86 14.00
C GLY A 112 -20.89 1.30 12.62
N ALA A 113 -19.94 1.03 11.72
CA ALA A 113 -20.24 0.31 10.49
C ALA A 113 -20.60 -1.17 10.76
N LYS A 114 -21.34 -1.83 9.85
CA LYS A 114 -21.74 -3.25 9.99
C LYS A 114 -20.57 -4.22 10.26
N LYS A 115 -19.38 -3.91 9.73
CA LYS A 115 -18.13 -4.66 9.94
C LYS A 115 -16.98 -3.65 10.01
N PRO A 116 -16.74 -3.03 11.18
CA PRO A 116 -15.68 -2.04 11.35
C PRO A 116 -14.31 -2.64 11.03
N SER A 117 -13.38 -1.80 10.60
CA SER A 117 -11.98 -2.23 10.49
C SER A 117 -11.36 -2.37 11.87
N VAL A 118 -10.49 -3.35 12.03
CA VAL A 118 -9.64 -3.46 13.23
C VAL A 118 -8.67 -2.29 13.23
N ILE A 119 -8.50 -1.66 14.39
CA ILE A 119 -7.49 -0.64 14.64
C ILE A 119 -6.44 -1.31 15.51
N ASP A 120 -5.26 -1.55 14.94
CA ASP A 120 -4.14 -2.19 15.62
C ASP A 120 -2.96 -1.21 15.68
N PRO A 121 -2.56 -0.73 16.88
CA PRO A 121 -1.43 0.18 17.00
C PRO A 121 -0.08 -0.49 16.68
N GLU A 122 0.01 -1.82 16.84
CA GLU A 122 1.23 -2.59 16.57
C GLU A 122 1.32 -3.02 15.10
N GLU A 123 0.20 -3.27 14.44
CA GLU A 123 0.15 -3.62 13.02
C GLU A 123 -0.82 -2.72 12.23
N PRO A 124 -0.49 -1.42 12.06
CA PRO A 124 -1.39 -0.50 11.40
C PRO A 124 -1.66 -0.88 9.94
N ASN A 125 -2.89 -0.63 9.49
CA ASN A 125 -3.43 -1.20 8.27
C ASN A 125 -4.27 -0.21 7.43
N LYS A 126 -5.61 -0.26 7.52
CA LYS A 126 -6.50 0.56 6.68
C LYS A 126 -6.94 1.85 7.34
N GLU A 127 -6.86 1.91 8.66
CA GLU A 127 -7.16 3.07 9.47
C GLU A 127 -6.19 4.23 9.21
N GLN A 128 -5.03 3.96 8.61
CA GLN A 128 -4.04 4.97 8.24
C GLN A 128 -4.08 5.28 6.73
N VAL A 129 -3.36 6.31 6.30
CA VAL A 129 -3.08 6.57 4.86
C VAL A 129 -2.01 5.58 4.39
N GLY A 130 -2.45 4.41 3.93
CA GLY A 130 -1.60 3.29 3.53
C GLY A 130 -1.01 3.39 2.12
N CYS A 131 -0.22 2.39 1.76
CA CYS A 131 0.48 2.29 0.46
C CYS A 131 -0.45 2.56 -0.73
N GLU A 132 -1.66 1.99 -0.68
CA GLU A 132 -2.65 2.04 -1.75
C GLU A 132 -3.21 3.45 -1.99
N MET A 133 -3.08 4.36 -1.03
CA MET A 133 -3.54 5.74 -1.20
C MET A 133 -2.67 6.54 -2.17
N CYS A 134 -1.41 6.12 -2.36
CA CYS A 134 -0.48 6.69 -3.33
C CYS A 134 -0.29 5.78 -4.54
N HIS A 135 -0.12 4.47 -4.32
CA HIS A 135 0.25 3.52 -5.36
C HIS A 135 -0.95 2.93 -6.12
N SER A 136 -2.20 3.29 -5.78
CA SER A 136 -3.38 2.71 -6.41
C SER A 136 -4.49 3.71 -6.74
N ALA A 137 -5.21 3.41 -7.84
CA ALA A 137 -6.47 4.04 -8.20
C ALA A 137 -7.70 3.32 -7.59
N ALA A 138 -7.62 2.00 -7.37
CA ALA A 138 -8.79 1.17 -7.01
C ALA A 138 -8.51 0.11 -5.90
N GLY A 139 -7.35 0.18 -5.28
CA GLY A 139 -6.84 -0.81 -4.33
C GLY A 139 -5.84 -1.79 -4.98
N GLY A 140 -4.91 -2.28 -4.18
CA GLY A 140 -3.75 -3.04 -4.65
C GLY A 140 -3.95 -4.54 -4.82
N GLY A 141 -5.16 -5.05 -4.53
CA GLY A 141 -5.43 -6.49 -4.50
C GLY A 141 -5.04 -7.28 -5.76
N GLN A 142 -5.08 -6.64 -6.94
CA GLN A 142 -4.72 -7.25 -8.23
C GLN A 142 -3.23 -7.07 -8.55
N PHE A 143 -2.69 -5.85 -8.59
CA PHE A 143 -1.28 -5.64 -8.95
C PHE A 143 -0.32 -6.30 -7.95
N ARG A 144 -0.68 -6.44 -6.67
CA ARG A 144 0.15 -7.16 -5.70
C ARG A 144 0.23 -8.67 -5.97
N VAL A 145 -0.67 -9.22 -6.80
CA VAL A 145 -0.55 -10.60 -7.29
C VAL A 145 0.42 -10.65 -8.45
N VAL A 146 0.36 -9.70 -9.39
CA VAL A 146 1.35 -9.56 -10.47
C VAL A 146 2.75 -9.47 -9.89
N MET A 147 3.00 -8.53 -8.98
CA MET A 147 4.30 -8.36 -8.31
C MET A 147 4.82 -9.65 -7.68
N LYS A 148 3.93 -10.44 -7.08
CA LYS A 148 4.28 -11.70 -6.42
C LYS A 148 4.60 -12.78 -7.44
N ASN A 149 3.77 -12.94 -8.47
CA ASN A 149 3.94 -13.95 -9.50
C ASN A 149 5.22 -13.73 -10.30
N THR A 150 5.58 -12.46 -10.54
CA THR A 150 6.81 -12.10 -11.26
C THR A 150 8.02 -11.89 -10.37
N LYS A 151 7.90 -12.10 -9.05
CA LYS A 151 8.98 -11.84 -8.06
C LYS A 151 9.59 -10.43 -8.21
N GLY A 152 8.75 -9.44 -8.55
CA GLY A 152 9.17 -8.05 -8.74
C GLY A 152 9.72 -7.70 -10.14
N ASP A 153 9.77 -8.67 -11.05
CA ASP A 153 10.19 -8.49 -12.45
C ASP A 153 8.97 -8.22 -13.35
N PHE A 154 8.42 -7.01 -13.26
CA PHE A 154 7.29 -6.57 -14.06
C PHE A 154 7.57 -5.20 -14.69
N LYS A 155 6.94 -4.96 -15.84
CA LYS A 155 6.84 -3.64 -16.49
C LYS A 155 5.74 -2.81 -15.85
N LYS A 156 5.88 -1.49 -15.87
CA LYS A 156 4.85 -0.58 -15.31
C LYS A 156 3.48 -0.85 -15.92
N SER A 157 3.40 -1.08 -17.23
CA SER A 157 2.14 -1.36 -17.94
C SER A 157 1.39 -2.60 -17.40
N GLU A 158 2.11 -3.63 -16.95
CA GLU A 158 1.53 -4.89 -16.46
C GLU A 158 0.78 -4.70 -15.13
N THR A 159 1.16 -3.69 -14.36
CA THR A 159 0.52 -3.33 -13.08
C THR A 159 -0.42 -2.15 -13.21
N GLU A 160 -0.17 -1.21 -14.13
CA GLU A 160 -1.06 -0.08 -14.43
C GLU A 160 -2.43 -0.53 -14.91
N GLN A 161 -2.51 -1.59 -15.71
CA GLN A 161 -3.80 -2.17 -16.13
C GLN A 161 -4.65 -2.67 -14.93
N TYR A 162 -4.03 -2.88 -13.77
CA TYR A 162 -4.68 -3.24 -12.51
C TYR A 162 -4.74 -2.07 -11.51
N GLY A 163 -4.54 -0.85 -12.01
CA GLY A 163 -4.72 0.38 -11.25
C GLY A 163 -3.54 0.76 -10.36
N GLN A 164 -2.35 0.21 -10.58
CA GLN A 164 -1.14 0.80 -10.02
C GLN A 164 -0.92 2.19 -10.62
N ARG A 165 -0.56 3.16 -9.77
CA ARG A 165 -0.30 4.54 -10.18
C ARG A 165 1.18 4.86 -10.14
N TRP A 166 1.62 5.64 -11.12
CA TRP A 166 2.98 6.18 -11.20
C TRP A 166 2.99 7.72 -11.26
N ASP A 167 1.82 8.35 -11.33
CA ASP A 167 1.63 9.80 -11.33
C ASP A 167 1.66 10.40 -9.92
N TYR A 168 2.78 10.19 -9.21
CA TYR A 168 2.90 10.52 -7.79
C TYR A 168 2.64 11.99 -7.47
N ALA A 169 3.08 12.93 -8.31
CA ALA A 169 2.79 14.35 -8.12
C ALA A 169 1.29 14.64 -8.13
N ASN A 170 0.53 13.93 -8.98
CA ASN A 170 -0.91 14.07 -9.10
C ASN A 170 -1.66 13.36 -7.95
N VAL A 171 -1.26 12.15 -7.56
CA VAL A 171 -1.98 11.44 -6.47
C VAL A 171 -1.88 12.18 -5.13
N CYS A 172 -0.81 12.93 -4.88
CA CYS A 172 -0.68 13.75 -3.67
C CYS A 172 -1.75 14.84 -3.56
N THR A 173 -2.23 15.37 -4.68
CA THR A 173 -3.24 16.45 -4.69
C THR A 173 -4.62 15.97 -4.26
N ARG A 174 -4.84 14.65 -4.23
CA ARG A 174 -6.06 14.00 -3.69
C ARG A 174 -6.40 14.45 -2.27
N CYS A 175 -5.38 14.77 -1.47
CA CYS A 175 -5.57 15.17 -0.07
C CYS A 175 -4.92 16.53 0.22
N HIS A 176 -3.66 16.74 -0.20
CA HIS A 176 -2.87 17.90 0.25
C HIS A 176 -3.32 19.23 -0.32
N THR A 177 -3.97 19.23 -1.47
CA THR A 177 -4.50 20.43 -2.12
C THR A 177 -6.00 20.28 -2.41
N HIS A 178 -6.64 19.29 -1.78
CA HIS A 178 -8.06 19.05 -1.98
C HIS A 178 -8.88 20.17 -1.35
N ARG A 179 -9.90 20.70 -2.04
CA ARG A 179 -10.66 21.86 -1.54
C ARG A 179 -11.32 21.63 -0.17
N ASN A 180 -11.69 20.38 0.13
CA ASN A 180 -12.31 20.01 1.41
C ASN A 180 -11.31 19.82 2.57
N THR A 181 -9.99 19.93 2.35
CA THR A 181 -9.06 19.91 3.49
C THR A 181 -9.18 21.22 4.27
N PRO A 182 -9.33 21.19 5.61
CA PRO A 182 -9.40 22.41 6.42
C PRO A 182 -8.01 23.04 6.62
N PHE A 183 -6.94 22.33 6.23
CA PHE A 183 -5.56 22.76 6.42
C PHE A 183 -4.98 23.32 5.11
N GLN A 184 -5.46 24.50 4.72
CA GLN A 184 -5.05 25.21 3.50
C GLN A 184 -3.94 26.24 3.78
N PRO A 185 -3.20 26.71 2.77
CA PRO A 185 -2.24 27.80 2.90
C PRO A 185 -2.81 29.08 3.51
N THR A 186 -4.11 29.35 3.29
CA THR A 186 -4.83 30.49 3.87
C THR A 186 -5.01 30.39 5.38
N VAL A 187 -4.90 29.18 5.96
CA VAL A 187 -4.94 28.93 7.41
C VAL A 187 -3.54 29.06 8.02
N HIS A 188 -2.51 28.59 7.31
CA HIS A 188 -1.11 28.76 7.69
C HIS A 188 -0.17 28.40 6.53
N ASP A 189 0.92 29.15 6.37
CA ASP A 189 1.91 28.92 5.31
C ASP A 189 2.52 27.52 5.30
N LYS A 190 2.65 26.89 6.49
CA LYS A 190 3.16 25.50 6.61
C LYS A 190 2.36 24.46 5.81
N TYR A 191 1.12 24.80 5.42
CA TYR A 191 0.25 23.93 4.63
C TYR A 191 0.43 24.11 3.12
N LYS A 192 1.31 25.02 2.67
CA LYS A 192 1.77 25.06 1.28
C LYS A 192 2.41 23.72 0.92
N PHE A 193 1.87 23.07 -0.11
CA PHE A 193 2.33 21.76 -0.56
C PHE A 193 3.42 21.93 -1.63
N ASN A 194 4.56 21.29 -1.41
CA ASN A 194 5.64 21.16 -2.38
C ASN A 194 5.92 19.66 -2.58
N PHE A 195 5.65 19.15 -3.77
CA PHE A 195 5.79 17.72 -4.04
C PHE A 195 7.22 17.22 -3.84
N ASP A 196 8.22 17.91 -4.43
CA ASP A 196 9.62 17.49 -4.42
C ASP A 196 10.21 17.44 -3.01
N GLU A 197 9.76 18.32 -2.12
CA GLU A 197 10.14 18.32 -0.71
C GLU A 197 9.44 17.19 0.07
N ARG A 198 8.13 17.02 -0.16
CA ARG A 198 7.29 16.13 0.65
C ARG A 198 7.47 14.66 0.29
N VAL A 199 7.66 14.33 -0.99
CA VAL A 199 7.84 12.94 -1.46
C VAL A 199 9.07 12.28 -0.81
N LYS A 200 10.12 13.05 -0.53
CA LYS A 200 11.35 12.59 0.16
C LYS A 200 11.11 12.18 1.62
N LYS A 201 9.96 12.52 2.20
CA LYS A 201 9.62 12.27 3.61
C LYS A 201 8.59 11.14 3.81
N VAL A 202 8.06 10.53 2.74
CA VAL A 202 6.93 9.58 2.82
C VAL A 202 7.33 8.24 3.43
N HIS A 203 8.44 7.66 2.98
CA HIS A 203 9.00 6.43 3.55
C HIS A 203 10.54 6.46 3.45
N GLN A 204 11.20 6.88 4.53
CA GLN A 204 12.67 6.92 4.65
C GLN A 204 13.25 5.52 4.89
N ILE A 205 13.20 4.68 3.85
CA ILE A 205 13.47 3.23 3.93
C ILE A 205 14.88 2.87 4.36
N ASP A 206 15.87 3.73 4.10
CA ASP A 206 17.29 3.43 4.34
C ASP A 206 17.59 3.07 5.80
N LYS A 207 16.73 3.51 6.74
CA LYS A 207 16.86 3.26 8.18
C LYS A 207 16.35 1.88 8.62
N TYR A 208 15.67 1.16 7.74
CA TYR A 208 14.89 -0.04 8.08
C TYR A 208 15.35 -1.31 7.33
N TRP A 209 16.47 -1.22 6.60
CA TRP A 209 17.13 -2.40 6.06
C TRP A 209 17.85 -3.16 7.17
N THR A 210 17.65 -4.47 7.20
CA THR A 210 18.27 -5.42 8.12
C THR A 210 18.74 -6.64 7.34
N PRO A 211 19.64 -7.48 7.89
CA PRO A 211 20.01 -8.76 7.27
C PRO A 211 18.80 -9.63 6.87
N ASP A 212 17.71 -9.55 7.64
CA ASP A 212 16.50 -10.37 7.44
C ASP A 212 15.61 -9.92 6.27
N ASN A 213 15.81 -8.71 5.74
CA ASN A 213 14.98 -8.15 4.68
C ASN A 213 15.79 -7.61 3.49
N GLU A 214 17.08 -7.93 3.39
CA GLU A 214 17.94 -7.45 2.30
C GLU A 214 17.50 -7.96 0.92
N ASP A 215 16.93 -9.16 0.88
CA ASP A 215 16.37 -9.81 -0.31
C ASP A 215 15.14 -9.06 -0.88
N GLN A 216 14.58 -8.11 -0.13
CA GLN A 216 13.44 -7.30 -0.52
C GLN A 216 13.84 -5.99 -1.21
N LYS A 217 15.14 -5.73 -1.38
CA LYS A 217 15.65 -4.58 -2.14
C LYS A 217 15.18 -4.68 -3.60
N LEU A 218 14.65 -3.56 -4.12
CA LEU A 218 14.10 -3.52 -5.48
C LEU A 218 15.22 -3.49 -6.55
N GLU A 219 15.69 -4.65 -6.98
CA GLU A 219 16.79 -4.78 -7.97
C GLU A 219 16.48 -4.06 -9.29
N LYS A 220 15.24 -4.18 -9.77
CA LYS A 220 14.78 -3.62 -11.05
C LYS A 220 14.38 -2.15 -11.00
N ILE A 221 14.60 -1.43 -9.89
CA ILE A 221 14.14 -0.05 -9.75
C ILE A 221 14.78 0.90 -10.77
N LYS A 222 16.08 0.72 -11.08
CA LYS A 222 16.79 1.58 -12.05
C LYS A 222 16.28 1.37 -13.47
N GLU A 223 15.97 0.13 -13.84
CA GLU A 223 15.37 -0.22 -15.13
C GLU A 223 13.94 0.34 -15.22
N ARG A 224 13.11 0.11 -14.19
CA ARG A 224 11.75 0.66 -14.11
C ARG A 224 11.70 2.19 -14.18
N LYS A 225 12.70 2.91 -13.67
CA LYS A 225 12.77 4.38 -13.80
C LYS A 225 12.95 4.86 -15.24
N LYS A 226 13.47 4.03 -16.15
CA LYS A 226 13.63 4.36 -17.58
C LYS A 226 12.33 4.16 -18.36
N GLU A 227 11.42 3.34 -17.84
CA GLU A 227 10.10 3.12 -18.42
C GLU A 227 9.18 4.31 -18.10
N LYS A 228 8.47 4.81 -19.11
CA LYS A 228 7.44 5.83 -18.92
C LYS A 228 6.08 5.15 -18.83
N ALA A 229 5.44 5.27 -17.67
CA ALA A 229 4.09 4.77 -17.44
C ALA A 229 3.05 5.62 -18.18
N LYS A 230 1.88 5.04 -18.48
CA LYS A 230 0.77 5.80 -19.05
C LYS A 230 0.30 6.88 -18.08
N THR A 231 0.21 6.56 -16.78
CA THR A 231 -0.20 7.53 -15.76
C THR A 231 0.81 8.67 -15.61
N GLU A 232 2.12 8.41 -15.77
CA GLU A 232 3.13 9.47 -15.79
C GLU A 232 2.99 10.40 -17.00
N ALA A 233 2.63 9.85 -18.17
CA ALA A 233 2.42 10.64 -19.39
C ALA A 233 1.10 11.43 -19.35
N THR A 234 0.04 10.78 -18.88
CA THR A 234 -1.30 11.33 -18.78
C THR A 234 -1.82 10.94 -17.40
N PRO A 235 -1.84 11.84 -16.41
CA PRO A 235 -2.28 11.50 -15.06
C PRO A 235 -3.73 11.05 -15.00
N LEU A 236 -4.08 10.25 -14.00
CA LEU A 236 -5.48 9.91 -13.74
C LEU A 236 -6.25 11.13 -13.24
N VAL A 237 -7.57 11.13 -13.43
CA VAL A 237 -8.43 12.07 -12.71
C VAL A 237 -8.30 11.84 -11.20
N ILE A 238 -8.62 12.86 -10.40
CA ILE A 238 -8.70 12.76 -8.95
C ILE A 238 -10.19 12.77 -8.61
N GLU A 239 -10.62 11.76 -7.87
CA GLU A 239 -12.02 11.66 -7.47
C GLU A 239 -12.45 12.82 -6.58
N ASP A 240 -13.65 13.30 -6.88
CA ASP A 240 -14.37 14.28 -6.11
C ASP A 240 -15.43 13.60 -5.25
N PHE A 241 -15.66 14.15 -4.07
CA PHE A 241 -16.54 13.57 -3.07
C PHE A 241 -17.15 14.63 -2.15
N GLU A 242 -18.29 14.27 -1.59
CA GLU A 242 -19.01 15.03 -0.58
C GLU A 242 -19.47 14.13 0.56
N ALA A 243 -19.90 14.72 1.66
CA ALA A 243 -20.51 13.98 2.75
C ALA A 243 -22.03 14.06 2.64
N LYS A 244 -22.68 12.90 2.74
CA LYS A 244 -24.12 12.76 2.75
C LYS A 244 -24.50 11.59 3.65
N ASP A 245 -25.50 11.78 4.51
CA ASP A 245 -26.01 10.75 5.43
C ASP A 245 -24.90 10.02 6.22
N ASP A 246 -23.98 10.79 6.80
CA ASP A 246 -22.82 10.29 7.55
C ASP A 246 -21.91 9.32 6.77
N LYS A 247 -21.86 9.47 5.43
CA LYS A 247 -20.98 8.73 4.53
C LYS A 247 -20.34 9.66 3.51
N VAL A 248 -19.30 9.15 2.85
CA VAL A 248 -18.74 9.80 1.66
C VAL A 248 -19.48 9.30 0.43
N GLU A 249 -19.93 10.22 -0.42
CA GLU A 249 -20.48 9.94 -1.74
C GLU A 249 -19.51 10.47 -2.80
N PHE A 250 -19.12 9.60 -3.73
CA PHE A 250 -18.23 9.96 -4.83
C PHE A 250 -19.03 10.42 -6.04
N LYS A 251 -18.56 11.49 -6.67
CA LYS A 251 -19.07 11.89 -7.98
C LYS A 251 -18.57 10.91 -9.02
N LYS A 252 -19.46 10.07 -9.55
CA LYS A 252 -19.12 8.89 -10.36
C LYS A 252 -18.22 9.23 -11.54
N GLU A 253 -18.50 10.33 -12.22
CA GLU A 253 -17.76 10.85 -13.38
C GLU A 253 -16.33 11.28 -13.06
N THR A 254 -16.01 11.50 -11.78
CA THR A 254 -14.68 11.92 -11.33
C THR A 254 -13.81 10.76 -10.83
N LEU A 255 -14.36 9.55 -10.71
CA LEU A 255 -13.60 8.40 -10.22
C LEU A 255 -12.46 8.05 -11.20
N PRO A 256 -11.23 7.81 -10.69
CA PRO A 256 -10.12 7.38 -11.55
C PRO A 256 -10.31 5.97 -12.13
N PHE A 257 -11.19 5.17 -11.53
CA PHE A 257 -11.54 3.83 -11.98
C PHE A 257 -13.06 3.67 -11.90
N ASP A 258 -13.68 3.35 -13.03
CA ASP A 258 -15.09 2.99 -13.09
C ASP A 258 -15.26 1.47 -12.91
N PRO A 259 -15.89 1.01 -11.82
CA PRO A 259 -16.07 -0.41 -11.57
C PRO A 259 -17.04 -1.09 -12.56
N ASP A 260 -17.93 -0.34 -13.20
CA ASP A 260 -18.94 -0.91 -14.10
C ASP A 260 -18.32 -1.23 -15.46
N SER A 261 -17.62 -0.26 -16.06
CA SER A 261 -16.90 -0.43 -17.33
C SER A 261 -15.51 -1.06 -17.17
N LYS A 262 -14.99 -1.16 -15.93
CA LYS A 262 -13.61 -1.56 -15.61
C LYS A 262 -12.55 -0.70 -16.30
N ALA A 263 -12.86 0.58 -16.55
CA ALA A 263 -11.98 1.52 -17.23
C ALA A 263 -11.30 2.49 -16.26
N PHE A 264 -10.11 2.95 -16.63
CA PHE A 264 -9.41 4.03 -15.94
C PHE A 264 -9.64 5.36 -16.66
N HIS A 265 -9.94 6.41 -15.88
CA HIS A 265 -10.19 7.75 -16.38
C HIS A 265 -8.94 8.63 -16.25
N TYR A 266 -8.49 9.14 -17.38
CA TYR A 266 -7.30 9.97 -17.50
C TYR A 266 -7.71 11.44 -17.66
N LYS A 267 -6.87 12.36 -17.20
CA LYS A 267 -7.06 13.79 -17.46
C LYS A 267 -7.02 14.04 -18.97
N LYS A 268 -7.90 14.94 -19.42
CA LYS A 268 -7.91 15.44 -20.80
C LYS A 268 -6.78 16.43 -21.02
#